data_AF-A0A2H5YXU3-F1
#
_entry.id   AF-A0A2H5YXU3-F1
#
_cell.length_a   1.000
_cell.length_b   1.000
_cell.length_c   1.000
_cell.angle_alpha   90.00
_cell.angle_beta   90.00
_cell.angle_gamma   90.00
#
_symmetry.space_group_name_H-M   'P 1'
#
loop_
_entity.id
_entity.type
_entity.pdbx_description
1 polymer ?
#
loop_
_entity_poly.entity_id
_entity_poly.type
_entity_poly.pdbx_seq_one_letter_code
_entity_poly.pdbx_strand_id
1 'polypeptide(L)'
;MTKKGIALVSVLVAMVAVLMMALGMSYLAEANLSTGRNLAQQAVARQRAEAGIDHALAYLRVNPNFAETRSVSGNGYTGTITPLVPGEKYRIESTGTFQQARHAAVAEVRIEVIPTQRQNPLFGNGWISGGRITVNGGVDLHASRLHADKGYANLSGQIQVCDENGQNCKNLNQVSPPPITGGAGVGDTQCNASGTNRVVCQGNQPRYQVCPVYQQPSDPTFTCQDAITREIKRWDQAYRITTPNVNNLSEQALGVRVSSVIPDARQKNLCQVEFTSLDPGQPTELTRFLIARNVTPVGNDTNTLLRQVLPLLSGLRVCVQGNVTLPGGTTLNSATFYVGGTFQVNGSANLQDVKVAAQGGLNLGDVQATNSKFFTNGNINLNNKALFQGDSTIASIQAITFNGRANLLNNRALAIISQGDITFNGRADTHAFMWAGGQITFNGTGTFIGGAVSIGGTIRNGGGQFSIRNSNAENSDLPQIETDGGPAPRVTFRR
;
A
#
# COMPACT_ATOMS: atom_id res chain seq x y z
N MET A 1 73.20 30.88 -56.79
CA MET A 1 72.62 30.23 -55.60
C MET A 1 72.13 28.84 -55.98
N THR A 2 72.66 27.80 -55.36
CA THR A 2 72.47 26.39 -55.74
C THR A 2 71.12 25.87 -55.26
N LYS A 3 70.41 25.11 -56.12
CA LYS A 3 69.06 24.53 -55.88
C LYS A 3 68.91 23.73 -54.57
N LYS A 4 70.02 23.33 -53.93
CA LYS A 4 70.06 22.63 -52.64
C LYS A 4 69.77 23.53 -51.43
N GLY A 5 70.05 24.83 -51.50
CA GLY A 5 69.79 25.78 -50.39
C GLY A 5 68.31 26.12 -50.21
N ILE A 6 67.56 26.24 -51.33
CA ILE A 6 66.12 26.55 -51.30
C ILE A 6 65.32 25.37 -50.73
N ALA A 7 65.68 24.14 -51.07
CA ALA A 7 65.01 22.94 -50.53
C ALA A 7 65.20 22.79 -49.01
N LEU A 8 66.38 23.13 -48.48
CA LEU A 8 66.65 23.08 -47.05
C LEU A 8 65.80 24.12 -46.30
N VAL A 9 65.72 25.35 -46.81
CA VAL A 9 64.92 26.42 -46.21
C VAL A 9 63.43 26.09 -46.26
N SER A 10 62.93 25.54 -47.37
CA SER A 10 61.52 25.15 -47.47
C SER A 10 61.14 24.03 -46.51
N VAL A 11 62.03 23.04 -46.30
CA VAL A 11 61.81 21.97 -45.31
C VAL A 11 61.84 22.52 -43.89
N LEU A 12 62.73 23.46 -43.60
CA LEU A 12 62.84 24.07 -42.28
C LEU A 12 61.59 24.92 -41.95
N VAL A 13 61.09 25.68 -42.93
CA VAL A 13 59.83 26.44 -42.78
C VAL A 13 58.64 25.50 -42.60
N ALA A 14 58.57 24.40 -43.35
CA ALA A 14 57.52 23.40 -43.18
C ALA A 14 57.58 22.72 -41.80
N MET A 15 58.78 22.38 -41.30
CA MET A 15 58.97 21.82 -39.97
C MET A 15 58.56 22.80 -38.86
N VAL A 16 58.91 24.08 -39.00
CA VAL A 16 58.48 25.12 -38.04
C VAL A 16 56.95 25.28 -38.06
N ALA A 17 56.32 25.24 -39.23
CA ALA A 17 54.86 25.31 -39.34
C ALA A 17 54.17 24.12 -38.67
N VAL A 18 54.70 22.90 -38.85
CA VAL A 18 54.19 21.69 -38.19
C VAL A 18 54.39 21.76 -36.67
N LEU A 19 55.54 22.25 -36.19
CA LEU A 19 55.80 22.45 -34.77
C LEU A 19 54.83 23.45 -34.14
N MET A 20 54.57 24.57 -34.82
CA MET A 20 53.61 25.59 -34.37
C MET A 20 52.18 25.04 -34.32
N MET A 21 51.78 24.23 -35.30
CA MET A 21 50.48 23.54 -35.28
C MET A 21 50.37 22.50 -34.15
N ALA A 22 51.44 21.75 -33.87
CA ALA A 22 51.47 20.79 -32.77
C ALA A 22 51.37 21.48 -31.40
N LEU A 23 52.08 22.60 -31.21
CA LEU A 23 51.98 23.42 -30.00
C LEU A 23 50.58 24.03 -29.86
N GLY A 24 49.99 24.54 -30.94
CA GLY A 24 48.61 25.04 -30.95
C GLY A 24 47.58 23.98 -30.53
N MET A 25 47.72 22.74 -31.02
CA MET A 25 46.85 21.63 -30.62
C MET A 25 47.04 21.22 -29.16
N SER A 26 48.27 21.23 -28.64
CA SER A 26 48.53 20.94 -27.22
C SER A 26 47.91 21.98 -26.29
N TYR A 27 48.00 23.26 -26.65
CA TYR A 27 47.40 24.36 -25.89
C TYR A 27 45.85 24.27 -25.89
N LEU A 28 45.24 23.95 -27.03
CA LEU A 28 43.79 23.74 -27.13
C LEU A 28 43.32 22.53 -26.32
N ALA A 29 44.10 21.44 -26.29
CA ALA A 29 43.80 20.26 -25.50
C ALA A 29 43.86 20.55 -24.00
N GLU A 30 44.88 21.28 -23.53
CA GLU A 30 44.98 21.74 -22.14
C GLU A 30 43.87 22.71 -21.75
N ALA A 31 43.51 23.65 -22.63
CA ALA A 31 42.40 24.58 -22.42
C ALA A 31 41.05 23.85 -22.29
N ASN A 32 40.79 22.85 -23.14
CA ASN A 32 39.59 22.03 -23.09
C ASN A 32 39.53 21.16 -21.82
N LEU A 33 40.65 20.57 -21.41
CA LEU A 33 40.75 19.79 -20.16
C LEU A 33 40.54 20.66 -18.92
N SER A 34 41.10 21.87 -18.91
CA SER A 34 40.89 22.85 -17.83
C SER A 34 39.42 23.26 -17.75
N THR A 35 38.79 23.56 -18.88
CA THR A 35 37.37 23.89 -18.96
C THR A 35 36.48 22.74 -18.49
N GLY A 36 36.78 21.50 -18.91
CA GLY A 36 36.04 20.31 -18.47
C GLY A 36 36.17 20.03 -16.97
N ARG A 37 37.37 20.21 -16.39
CA ARG A 37 37.60 20.09 -14.95
C ARG A 37 36.84 21.18 -14.17
N ASN A 38 36.85 22.42 -14.65
CA ASN A 38 36.12 23.52 -14.02
C ASN A 38 34.61 23.28 -14.03
N LEU A 39 34.05 22.81 -15.14
CA LEU A 39 32.63 22.45 -15.23
C LEU A 39 32.26 21.29 -14.30
N ALA A 40 33.10 20.25 -14.24
CA ALA A 40 32.89 19.13 -13.31
C ALA A 40 32.94 19.58 -11.84
N GLN A 41 33.90 20.44 -11.48
CA GLN A 41 33.99 21.00 -10.13
C GLN A 41 32.78 21.89 -9.79
N GLN A 42 32.30 22.69 -10.74
CA GLN A 42 31.07 23.49 -10.58
C GLN A 42 29.84 22.61 -10.38
N ALA A 43 29.70 21.51 -11.12
CA ALA A 43 28.61 20.56 -10.95
C ALA A 43 28.60 19.92 -9.56
N VAL A 44 29.78 19.52 -9.04
CA VAL A 44 29.91 18.99 -7.68
C VAL A 44 29.60 20.05 -6.62
N ALA A 45 30.07 21.29 -6.81
CA ALA A 45 29.75 22.41 -5.91
C ALA A 45 28.24 22.69 -5.88
N ARG A 46 27.56 22.62 -7.03
CA ARG A 46 26.09 22.73 -7.12
C ARG A 46 25.39 21.60 -6.38
N GLN A 47 25.79 20.35 -6.59
CA GLN A 47 25.20 19.21 -5.88
C GLN A 47 25.32 19.35 -4.36
N ARG A 48 26.47 19.85 -3.87
CA ARG A 48 26.68 20.14 -2.45
C ARG A 48 25.80 21.27 -1.93
N ALA A 49 25.61 22.33 -2.72
CA ALA A 49 24.70 23.42 -2.37
C ALA A 49 23.26 22.89 -2.22
N GLU A 50 22.80 22.06 -3.15
CA GLU A 50 21.46 21.44 -3.11
C GLU A 50 21.29 20.49 -1.92
N ALA A 51 22.32 19.73 -1.57
CA ALA A 51 22.30 18.88 -0.37
C ALA A 51 22.11 19.70 0.93
N GLY A 52 22.61 20.94 0.98
CA GLY A 52 22.36 21.84 2.09
C GLY A 52 20.93 22.38 2.15
N ILE A 53 20.27 22.56 1.00
CA ILE A 53 18.83 22.87 0.94
C ILE A 53 18.03 21.68 1.50
N ASP A 54 18.34 20.46 1.09
CA ASP A 54 17.63 19.26 1.55
C ASP A 54 17.82 19.03 3.07
N HIS A 55 19.02 19.29 3.59
CA HIS A 55 19.28 19.26 5.04
C HIS A 55 18.46 20.33 5.79
N ALA A 56 18.38 21.55 5.27
CA ALA A 56 17.55 22.60 5.86
C ALA A 56 16.04 22.28 5.82
N LEU A 57 15.54 21.65 4.75
CA LEU A 57 14.16 21.18 4.68
C LEU A 57 13.88 20.09 5.74
N ALA A 58 14.80 19.15 5.94
CA ALA A 58 14.69 18.16 7.01
C ALA A 58 14.67 18.82 8.40
N TYR A 59 15.50 19.83 8.62
CA TYR A 59 15.51 20.60 9.87
C TYR A 59 14.16 21.31 10.13
N LEU A 60 13.60 21.98 9.12
CA LEU A 60 12.31 22.68 9.22
C LEU A 60 11.14 21.74 9.51
N ARG A 61 11.23 20.47 9.12
CA ARG A 61 10.22 19.46 9.42
C ARG A 61 10.15 19.12 10.91
N VAL A 62 11.29 19.16 11.59
CA VAL A 62 11.39 18.85 13.03
C VAL A 62 11.22 20.11 13.88
N ASN A 63 11.76 21.24 13.40
CA ASN A 63 11.76 22.53 14.10
C ASN A 63 11.09 23.59 13.23
N PRO A 64 9.76 23.54 13.07
CA PRO A 64 9.00 24.37 12.14
C PRO A 64 8.78 25.79 12.67
N ASN A 65 9.07 26.06 13.95
CA ASN A 65 8.74 27.31 14.62
C ASN A 65 9.96 27.87 15.35
N PHE A 66 10.64 28.81 14.71
CA PHE A 66 11.70 29.59 15.33
C PHE A 66 11.75 31.01 14.75
N ALA A 67 12.17 31.96 15.56
CA ALA A 67 12.24 33.38 15.19
C ALA A 67 13.65 33.86 14.81
N GLU A 68 14.68 33.04 15.03
CA GLU A 68 16.09 33.40 14.82
C GLU A 68 16.70 32.63 13.65
N THR A 69 17.61 33.25 12.90
CA THR A 69 18.32 32.55 11.81
C THR A 69 19.11 31.34 12.35
N ARG A 70 18.95 30.20 11.68
CA ARG A 70 19.66 28.95 12.00
C ARG A 70 20.64 28.59 10.90
N SER A 71 21.71 27.89 11.26
CA SER A 71 22.69 27.37 10.30
C SER A 71 22.62 25.85 10.22
N VAL A 72 22.73 25.33 9.01
CA VAL A 72 22.96 23.91 8.74
C VAL A 72 24.28 23.77 8.00
N SER A 73 25.07 22.76 8.35
CA SER A 73 26.36 22.51 7.70
C SER A 73 26.59 21.03 7.52
N GLY A 74 27.35 20.68 6.50
CA GLY A 74 27.76 19.31 6.22
C GLY A 74 29.03 19.26 5.40
N ASN A 75 29.35 18.10 4.85
CA ASN A 75 30.58 17.92 4.09
C ASN A 75 30.55 18.74 2.78
N GLY A 76 31.22 19.89 2.79
CA GLY A 76 31.37 20.77 1.63
C GLY A 76 30.20 21.69 1.33
N TYR A 77 29.32 21.95 2.31
CA TYR A 77 28.32 23.02 2.21
C TYR A 77 28.06 23.70 3.55
N THR A 78 27.60 24.95 3.48
CA THR A 78 27.11 25.76 4.60
C THR A 78 25.82 26.43 4.19
N GLY A 79 24.78 26.26 4.99
CA GLY A 79 23.45 26.80 4.74
C GLY A 79 22.92 27.61 5.90
N THR A 80 22.09 28.59 5.59
CA THR A 80 21.37 29.42 6.56
C THR A 80 19.88 29.33 6.30
N ILE A 81 19.09 29.29 7.37
CA ILE A 81 17.63 29.26 7.34
C ILE A 81 17.16 30.53 8.05
N THR A 82 16.63 31.46 7.27
CA THR A 82 16.15 32.76 7.75
C THR A 82 14.62 32.73 7.82
N PRO A 83 14.00 32.94 8.98
CA PRO A 83 12.55 33.05 9.09
C PRO A 83 12.09 34.35 8.41
N LEU A 84 11.20 34.24 7.42
CA LEU A 84 10.50 35.38 6.83
C LEU A 84 9.22 35.68 7.61
N VAL A 85 8.50 34.60 7.97
CA VAL A 85 7.36 34.60 8.90
C VAL A 85 7.54 33.37 9.78
N PRO A 86 7.90 33.53 11.08
CA PRO A 86 8.10 32.40 11.98
C PRO A 86 6.90 31.45 11.98
N GLY A 87 7.15 30.16 11.79
CA GLY A 87 6.09 29.14 11.72
C GLY A 87 5.40 28.98 10.36
N GLU A 88 5.60 29.89 9.40
CA GLU A 88 4.88 29.87 8.12
C GLU A 88 5.81 29.93 6.89
N LYS A 89 6.84 30.78 6.88
CA LYS A 89 7.70 30.99 5.71
C LYS A 89 9.17 31.17 6.08
N TYR A 90 10.03 30.50 5.33
CA TYR A 90 11.48 30.51 5.52
C TYR A 90 12.21 30.70 4.20
N ARG A 91 13.35 31.37 4.24
CA ARG A 91 14.32 31.45 3.15
C ARG A 91 15.56 30.66 3.53
N ILE A 92 15.95 29.72 2.68
CA ILE A 92 17.13 28.89 2.85
C ILE A 92 18.16 29.33 1.82
N GLU A 93 19.37 29.64 2.26
CA GLU A 93 20.51 29.92 1.39
C GLU A 93 21.63 28.94 1.70
N SER A 94 22.03 28.13 0.72
CA SER A 94 23.08 27.12 0.88
C SER A 94 24.21 27.37 -0.10
N THR A 95 25.43 27.49 0.42
CA THR A 95 26.66 27.56 -0.35
C THR A 95 27.35 26.20 -0.34
N GLY A 96 27.52 25.59 -1.50
CA GLY A 96 28.36 24.41 -1.73
C GLY A 96 29.75 24.80 -2.24
N THR A 97 30.77 24.12 -1.73
CA THR A 97 32.17 24.31 -2.13
C THR A 97 32.84 22.98 -2.44
N PHE A 98 33.57 22.93 -3.56
CA PHE A 98 34.44 21.81 -3.90
C PHE A 98 35.69 22.31 -4.61
N GLN A 99 36.86 22.09 -4.01
CA GLN A 99 38.13 22.66 -4.46
C GLN A 99 38.01 24.20 -4.57
N GLN A 100 38.20 24.78 -5.76
CA GLN A 100 38.08 26.22 -6.01
C GLN A 100 36.66 26.62 -6.49
N ALA A 101 35.78 25.65 -6.79
CA ALA A 101 34.43 25.95 -7.25
C ALA A 101 33.49 26.20 -6.07
N ARG A 102 32.68 27.26 -6.20
CA ARG A 102 31.64 27.64 -5.24
C ARG A 102 30.32 27.82 -5.97
N HIS A 103 29.23 27.34 -5.38
CA HIS A 103 27.87 27.54 -5.87
C HIS A 103 26.94 27.90 -4.72
N ALA A 104 25.96 28.77 -4.97
CA ALA A 104 24.94 29.14 -4.00
C ALA A 104 23.57 28.77 -4.55
N ALA A 105 22.79 28.02 -3.76
CA ALA A 105 21.41 27.69 -4.02
C ALA A 105 20.51 28.42 -3.03
N VAL A 106 19.37 28.92 -3.50
CA VAL A 106 18.39 29.61 -2.66
C VAL A 106 17.03 28.95 -2.83
N ALA A 107 16.36 28.69 -1.71
CA ALA A 107 14.99 28.18 -1.69
C ALA A 107 14.10 29.01 -0.76
N GLU A 108 12.88 29.32 -1.20
CA GLU A 108 11.83 29.80 -0.31
C GLU A 108 10.87 28.65 -0.02
N VAL A 109 10.48 28.55 1.25
CA VAL A 109 9.76 27.41 1.81
C VAL A 109 8.58 27.92 2.60
N ARG A 110 7.40 27.35 2.36
CA ARG A 110 6.21 27.54 3.19
C ARG A 110 5.99 26.30 4.06
N ILE A 111 5.64 26.49 5.31
CA ILE A 111 5.18 25.42 6.19
C ILE A 111 3.67 25.23 5.98
N GLU A 112 3.28 24.06 5.49
CA GLU A 112 1.89 23.66 5.37
C GLU A 112 1.57 22.68 6.51
N VAL A 113 0.47 22.91 7.24
CA VAL A 113 0.02 21.94 8.26
C VAL A 113 -0.66 20.80 7.55
N ILE A 114 -0.05 19.62 7.57
CA ILE A 114 -0.70 18.40 7.11
C ILE A 114 -1.60 17.92 8.25
N PRO A 115 -2.93 17.83 8.07
CA PRO A 115 -3.80 17.32 9.12
C PRO A 115 -3.40 15.88 9.45
N THR A 116 -3.51 15.50 10.73
CA THR A 116 -3.42 14.10 11.16
C THR A 116 -4.43 13.31 10.35
N GLN A 117 -3.97 12.37 9.53
CA GLN A 117 -4.85 11.52 8.76
C GLN A 117 -4.89 10.14 9.42
N ARG A 118 -6.10 9.65 9.70
CA ARG A 118 -6.30 8.24 10.04
C ARG A 118 -6.17 7.42 8.78
N GLN A 119 -4.95 7.04 8.47
CA GLN A 119 -4.70 6.20 7.32
C GLN A 119 -4.74 4.74 7.75
N ASN A 120 -4.96 3.87 6.77
CA ASN A 120 -4.61 2.45 6.84
C ASN A 120 -3.22 2.28 6.19
N PRO A 121 -2.11 2.79 6.77
CA PRO A 121 -0.85 2.98 6.04
C PRO A 121 -0.17 1.68 5.60
N LEU A 122 -0.53 0.56 6.21
CA LEU A 122 -0.12 -0.78 5.79
C LEU A 122 -0.82 -1.22 4.51
N PHE A 123 -2.08 -0.83 4.38
CA PHE A 123 -2.98 -1.33 3.36
C PHE A 123 -3.07 -0.36 2.18
N GLY A 124 -2.67 0.90 2.31
CA GLY A 124 -2.60 1.83 1.18
C GLY A 124 -1.37 1.66 0.28
N ASN A 125 -0.29 1.06 0.79
CA ASN A 125 1.06 1.22 0.24
C ASN A 125 1.66 -0.07 -0.37
N GLY A 126 0.90 -0.79 -1.19
CA GLY A 126 1.39 -1.95 -1.93
C GLY A 126 1.38 -3.27 -1.16
N TRP A 127 2.39 -4.13 -1.32
CA TRP A 127 2.40 -5.47 -0.72
C TRP A 127 3.41 -5.59 0.42
N ILE A 128 2.97 -6.12 1.56
CA ILE A 128 3.76 -6.29 2.77
C ILE A 128 3.60 -7.73 3.28
N SER A 129 4.70 -8.48 3.38
CA SER A 129 4.66 -9.91 3.75
C SER A 129 5.71 -10.27 4.79
N GLY A 130 5.35 -11.10 5.77
CA GLY A 130 6.33 -11.75 6.67
C GLY A 130 6.93 -13.02 6.10
N GLY A 131 6.36 -13.48 5.00
CA GLY A 131 6.93 -14.50 4.15
C GLY A 131 7.74 -13.89 3.01
N ARG A 132 7.64 -14.54 1.86
CA ARG A 132 8.28 -14.13 0.61
C ARG A 132 7.26 -13.43 -0.28
N ILE A 133 7.71 -12.60 -1.20
CA ILE A 133 6.88 -12.16 -2.33
C ILE A 133 7.37 -12.85 -3.61
N THR A 134 6.46 -13.48 -4.34
CA THR A 134 6.77 -14.17 -5.60
C THR A 134 6.08 -13.49 -6.78
N VAL A 135 6.88 -13.05 -7.75
CA VAL A 135 6.41 -12.45 -8.99
C VAL A 135 6.50 -13.46 -10.13
N ASN A 136 5.39 -13.75 -10.80
CA ASN A 136 5.27 -14.61 -11.97
C ASN A 136 4.37 -13.91 -13.01
N GLY A 137 4.98 -13.27 -14.01
CA GLY A 137 4.30 -12.54 -15.08
C GLY A 137 4.54 -11.03 -15.11
N GLY A 138 5.27 -10.50 -14.11
CA GLY A 138 5.61 -9.08 -13.96
C GLY A 138 4.65 -8.29 -13.05
N VAL A 139 5.14 -7.17 -12.50
CA VAL A 139 4.38 -6.28 -11.61
C VAL A 139 4.76 -4.81 -11.87
N ASP A 140 3.77 -3.95 -12.08
CA ASP A 140 3.93 -2.49 -12.16
C ASP A 140 3.56 -1.83 -10.82
N LEU A 141 4.48 -1.03 -10.29
CA LEU A 141 4.31 -0.31 -9.03
C LEU A 141 4.00 1.16 -9.29
N HIS A 142 2.75 1.58 -9.06
CA HIS A 142 2.29 2.96 -9.26
C HIS A 142 2.20 3.67 -7.90
N ALA A 143 3.24 4.42 -7.53
CA ALA A 143 3.42 4.99 -6.17
C ALA A 143 3.30 3.94 -5.03
N SER A 144 3.52 2.67 -5.39
CA SER A 144 3.41 1.50 -4.52
C SER A 144 4.80 0.95 -4.20
N ARG A 145 4.85 0.07 -3.20
CA ARG A 145 6.09 -0.60 -2.82
C ARG A 145 5.85 -2.06 -2.51
N LEU A 146 6.94 -2.80 -2.42
CA LEU A 146 6.94 -4.15 -1.89
C LEU A 146 7.81 -4.19 -0.62
N HIS A 147 7.33 -4.91 0.40
CA HIS A 147 8.10 -5.27 1.59
C HIS A 147 7.95 -6.77 1.92
N ALA A 148 9.05 -7.48 2.14
CA ALA A 148 9.03 -8.91 2.45
C ALA A 148 10.13 -9.32 3.44
N ASP A 149 9.75 -9.86 4.59
CA ASP A 149 10.70 -10.30 5.62
C ASP A 149 11.61 -11.44 5.11
N LYS A 150 11.14 -12.32 4.21
CA LYS A 150 11.91 -13.42 3.60
C LYS A 150 12.32 -13.18 2.14
N GLY A 151 12.32 -11.91 1.71
CA GLY A 151 12.77 -11.48 0.38
C GLY A 151 11.79 -11.78 -0.77
N TYR A 152 12.33 -11.83 -1.99
CA TYR A 152 11.56 -11.84 -3.23
C TYR A 152 12.06 -12.87 -4.24
N ALA A 153 11.13 -13.52 -4.93
CA ALA A 153 11.42 -14.34 -6.10
C ALA A 153 10.69 -13.78 -7.35
N ASN A 154 11.42 -13.27 -8.33
CA ASN A 154 10.89 -12.97 -9.66
C ASN A 154 11.13 -14.15 -10.61
N LEU A 155 10.10 -14.98 -10.81
CA LEU A 155 10.14 -16.17 -11.65
C LEU A 155 10.04 -15.83 -13.14
N SER A 156 9.23 -14.81 -13.49
CA SER A 156 9.03 -14.38 -14.88
C SER A 156 8.45 -12.95 -14.93
N GLY A 157 8.69 -12.25 -16.05
CA GLY A 157 8.25 -10.87 -16.26
C GLY A 157 9.14 -9.82 -15.58
N GLN A 158 8.75 -8.55 -15.72
CA GLN A 158 9.51 -7.41 -15.20
C GLN A 158 8.78 -6.78 -14.01
N ILE A 159 9.56 -6.32 -13.02
CA ILE A 159 9.06 -5.41 -11.99
C ILE A 159 9.42 -4.00 -12.42
N GLN A 160 8.41 -3.18 -12.69
CA GLN A 160 8.59 -1.80 -13.13
C GLN A 160 8.03 -0.83 -12.08
N VAL A 161 8.64 0.35 -12.01
CA VAL A 161 8.17 1.46 -11.18
C VAL A 161 7.70 2.54 -12.12
N CYS A 162 6.41 2.84 -12.05
CA CYS A 162 5.76 3.83 -12.91
C CYS A 162 5.39 5.06 -12.08
N ASP A 163 5.09 6.15 -12.77
CA ASP A 163 4.43 7.29 -12.11
C ASP A 163 3.00 6.92 -11.64
N GLU A 164 2.33 7.85 -10.96
CA GLU A 164 0.98 7.63 -10.42
C GLU A 164 -0.02 7.23 -11.50
N ASN A 165 0.17 7.70 -12.74
CA ASN A 165 -0.71 7.44 -13.88
C ASN A 165 -0.41 6.10 -14.58
N GLY A 166 0.60 5.36 -14.13
CA GLY A 166 1.06 4.14 -14.81
C GLY A 166 1.85 4.41 -16.07
N GLN A 167 2.39 5.63 -16.21
CA GLN A 167 3.24 6.02 -17.33
C GLN A 167 4.71 6.07 -16.87
N ASN A 168 5.62 6.26 -17.82
CA ASN A 168 7.05 6.43 -17.56
C ASN A 168 7.68 5.31 -16.71
N CYS A 169 7.24 4.07 -16.96
CA CYS A 169 7.69 2.90 -16.24
C CYS A 169 9.19 2.66 -16.44
N LYS A 170 9.91 2.55 -15.33
CA LYS A 170 11.34 2.24 -15.27
C LYS A 170 11.54 0.88 -14.65
N ASN A 171 12.50 0.12 -15.16
CA ASN A 171 12.89 -1.13 -14.52
C ASN A 171 13.46 -0.84 -13.13
N LEU A 172 13.32 -1.81 -12.21
CA LEU A 172 13.78 -1.67 -10.83
C LEU A 172 15.25 -1.21 -10.70
N ASN A 173 16.13 -1.63 -11.61
CA ASN A 173 17.55 -1.25 -11.62
C ASN A 173 17.82 0.19 -12.10
N GLN A 174 16.80 0.89 -12.62
CA GLN A 174 16.88 2.27 -13.10
C GLN A 174 16.34 3.28 -12.07
N VAL A 175 15.89 2.81 -10.89
CA VAL A 175 15.27 3.62 -9.85
C VAL A 175 16.09 3.54 -8.57
N SER A 176 16.40 4.69 -7.97
CA SER A 176 17.20 4.80 -6.75
C SER A 176 16.59 5.85 -5.80
N PRO A 177 16.15 5.47 -4.59
CA PRO A 177 16.06 4.11 -4.06
C PRO A 177 14.97 3.28 -4.77
N PRO A 178 15.16 1.98 -5.03
CA PRO A 178 14.08 1.11 -5.49
C PRO A 178 12.99 0.96 -4.40
N PRO A 179 11.69 0.92 -4.75
CA PRO A 179 10.59 0.78 -3.80
C PRO A 179 10.36 -0.69 -3.36
N ILE A 180 11.44 -1.43 -3.17
CA ILE A 180 11.43 -2.83 -2.72
C ILE A 180 12.38 -2.95 -1.53
N THR A 181 11.89 -3.54 -0.44
CA THR A 181 12.62 -3.61 0.83
C THR A 181 12.50 -4.99 1.46
N GLY A 182 13.53 -5.42 2.19
CA GLY A 182 13.53 -6.69 2.92
C GLY A 182 13.77 -6.50 4.42
N GLY A 183 13.42 -7.52 5.20
CA GLY A 183 13.70 -7.56 6.63
C GLY A 183 15.19 -7.75 6.95
N ALA A 184 15.62 -7.30 8.13
CA ALA A 184 16.92 -7.66 8.69
C ALA A 184 16.99 -9.16 9.03
N GLY A 185 18.16 -9.79 8.81
CA GLY A 185 18.38 -11.22 9.10
C GLY A 185 18.14 -12.18 7.91
N VAL A 186 17.89 -11.67 6.71
CA VAL A 186 17.95 -12.49 5.49
C VAL A 186 19.39 -12.95 5.29
N GLY A 187 19.64 -14.26 5.47
CA GLY A 187 20.99 -14.82 5.36
C GLY A 187 21.62 -14.64 3.98
N ASP A 188 22.95 -14.61 3.93
CA ASP A 188 23.76 -14.31 2.73
C ASP A 188 23.39 -15.14 1.49
N THR A 189 22.93 -16.39 1.67
CA THR A 189 22.50 -17.28 0.56
C THR A 189 21.19 -16.86 -0.10
N GLN A 190 20.39 -16.01 0.57
CA GLN A 190 19.14 -15.45 0.04
C GLN A 190 19.32 -14.02 -0.49
N CYS A 191 20.44 -13.35 -0.19
CA CYS A 191 20.80 -12.06 -0.78
C CYS A 191 21.59 -12.24 -2.08
N ASN A 192 20.98 -12.84 -3.10
CA ASN A 192 21.60 -12.99 -4.41
C ASN A 192 21.07 -11.94 -5.40
N ALA A 193 21.90 -10.98 -5.80
CA ALA A 193 21.56 -10.02 -6.85
C ALA A 193 21.41 -10.65 -8.25
N SER A 194 21.82 -11.93 -8.41
CA SER A 194 21.74 -12.70 -9.67
C SER A 194 20.68 -13.82 -9.61
N GLY A 195 19.96 -14.04 -10.72
CA GLY A 195 18.91 -15.06 -10.85
C GLY A 195 17.48 -14.57 -10.52
N THR A 196 16.55 -15.51 -10.38
CA THR A 196 15.12 -15.30 -10.08
C THR A 196 14.84 -14.87 -8.64
N ASN A 197 15.86 -14.63 -7.81
CA ASN A 197 15.72 -14.40 -6.37
C ASN A 197 16.37 -13.07 -5.97
N ARG A 198 15.87 -11.94 -6.48
CA ARG A 198 16.45 -10.62 -6.26
C ARG A 198 15.97 -10.01 -4.94
N VAL A 199 16.69 -10.26 -3.86
CA VAL A 199 16.73 -9.29 -2.75
C VAL A 199 17.51 -8.08 -3.26
N VAL A 200 17.02 -6.85 -3.06
CA VAL A 200 17.81 -5.65 -3.40
C VAL A 200 19.00 -5.63 -2.44
N CYS A 201 20.19 -6.04 -2.90
CA CYS A 201 21.40 -6.08 -2.08
C CYS A 201 22.40 -4.98 -2.48
N GLN A 202 23.24 -4.52 -1.54
CA GLN A 202 24.49 -3.82 -1.79
C GLN A 202 25.62 -4.78 -1.41
N GLY A 203 26.24 -5.40 -2.41
CA GLY A 203 27.11 -6.56 -2.17
C GLY A 203 26.27 -7.77 -1.70
N ASN A 204 26.70 -8.43 -0.63
CA ASN A 204 26.00 -9.57 -0.02
C ASN A 204 24.94 -9.15 1.03
N GLN A 205 24.73 -7.86 1.25
CA GLN A 205 23.82 -7.36 2.30
C GLN A 205 22.58 -6.68 1.69
N PRO A 206 21.37 -6.84 2.27
CA PRO A 206 20.17 -6.17 1.77
C PRO A 206 20.34 -4.63 1.82
N ARG A 207 20.04 -3.92 0.72
CA ARG A 207 19.85 -2.47 0.74
C ARG A 207 18.51 -2.14 1.38
N TYR A 208 18.55 -1.14 2.26
CA TYR A 208 17.47 -0.70 3.15
C TYR A 208 17.12 -1.78 4.17
N GLN A 209 17.84 -1.79 5.29
CA GLN A 209 17.53 -2.64 6.44
C GLN A 209 16.24 -2.11 7.09
N VAL A 210 15.11 -2.57 6.56
CA VAL A 210 13.80 -2.30 7.13
C VAL A 210 13.54 -3.33 8.24
N CYS A 211 12.94 -2.88 9.33
CA CYS A 211 12.59 -3.76 10.43
C CYS A 211 11.61 -4.83 9.97
N PRO A 212 11.90 -6.13 10.20
CA PRO A 212 10.92 -7.18 9.99
C PRO A 212 9.62 -6.84 10.72
N VAL A 213 8.51 -6.87 9.98
CA VAL A 213 7.21 -6.44 10.51
C VAL A 213 6.44 -7.57 11.19
N TYR A 214 6.97 -8.81 11.11
CA TYR A 214 6.37 -10.01 11.72
C TYR A 214 7.29 -10.83 12.59
N GLN A 215 8.58 -10.85 12.28
CA GLN A 215 9.53 -11.62 13.09
C GLN A 215 9.68 -10.99 14.49
N GLN A 216 9.84 -11.85 15.49
CA GLN A 216 10.24 -11.40 16.82
C GLN A 216 11.67 -10.87 16.77
N PRO A 217 11.97 -9.73 17.42
CA PRO A 217 13.32 -9.23 17.52
C PRO A 217 14.24 -10.30 18.13
N SER A 218 15.19 -10.80 17.34
CA SER A 218 16.26 -11.66 17.86
C SER A 218 17.36 -10.87 18.55
N ASP A 219 17.47 -9.57 18.23
CA ASP A 219 18.36 -8.61 18.86
C ASP A 219 17.58 -7.33 19.21
N PRO A 220 17.33 -7.05 20.50
CA PRO A 220 16.59 -5.86 20.95
C PRO A 220 17.38 -4.56 20.78
N THR A 221 18.69 -4.64 20.52
CA THR A 221 19.56 -3.48 20.27
C THR A 221 19.67 -3.13 18.80
N PHE A 222 19.24 -4.03 17.91
CA PHE A 222 19.29 -3.83 16.48
C PHE A 222 18.36 -2.68 16.06
N THR A 223 18.91 -1.69 15.36
CA THR A 223 18.15 -0.58 14.79
C THR A 223 17.98 -0.74 13.29
N CYS A 224 16.78 -0.46 12.81
CA CYS A 224 16.42 -0.57 11.41
C CYS A 224 15.41 0.51 11.05
N GLN A 225 15.23 0.71 9.75
CA GLN A 225 14.20 1.61 9.24
C GLN A 225 12.82 0.99 9.47
N ASP A 226 11.93 1.68 10.16
CA ASP A 226 10.57 1.23 10.36
C ASP A 226 9.85 1.12 9.01
N ALA A 227 9.15 0.00 8.80
CA ALA A 227 8.53 -0.27 7.51
C ALA A 227 7.43 0.74 7.20
N ILE A 228 6.81 1.41 8.16
CA ILE A 228 5.68 2.31 7.90
C ILE A 228 6.09 3.77 7.93
N THR A 229 6.71 4.17 9.03
CA THR A 229 7.13 5.56 9.31
C THR A 229 8.44 5.93 8.60
N ARG A 230 9.22 4.95 8.13
CA ARG A 230 10.56 5.14 7.54
C ARG A 230 11.61 5.75 8.48
N GLU A 231 11.28 5.90 9.77
CA GLU A 231 12.19 6.36 10.81
C GLU A 231 13.13 5.24 11.24
N ILE A 232 14.35 5.56 11.66
CA ILE A 232 15.23 4.56 12.27
C ILE A 232 14.76 4.32 13.71
N LYS A 233 14.34 3.09 14.01
CA LYS A 233 13.87 2.66 15.33
C LYS A 233 14.62 1.40 15.75
N ARG A 234 14.65 1.12 17.05
CA ARG A 234 14.99 -0.23 17.50
C ARG A 234 13.96 -1.20 16.95
N TRP A 235 14.39 -2.40 16.61
CA TRP A 235 13.54 -3.38 15.96
C TRP A 235 12.33 -3.74 16.83
N ASP A 236 12.50 -3.82 18.15
CA ASP A 236 11.41 -4.06 19.09
C ASP A 236 10.45 -2.87 19.30
N GLN A 237 10.84 -1.67 18.87
CA GLN A 237 10.01 -0.47 18.84
C GLN A 237 9.39 -0.17 17.46
N ALA A 238 9.86 -0.86 16.42
CA ALA A 238 9.30 -0.73 15.08
C ALA A 238 7.91 -1.35 15.01
N TYR A 239 7.09 -0.82 14.11
CA TYR A 239 5.73 -1.23 13.89
C TYR A 239 5.63 -2.73 13.61
N ARG A 240 4.63 -3.38 14.21
CA ARG A 240 4.32 -4.79 14.03
C ARG A 240 2.91 -4.97 13.54
N ILE A 241 2.78 -5.86 12.58
CA ILE A 241 1.49 -6.24 12.05
C ILE A 241 1.05 -7.50 12.79
N THR A 242 -0.13 -7.47 13.40
CA THR A 242 -0.70 -8.61 14.10
C THR A 242 -1.49 -9.49 13.15
N THR A 243 -1.69 -10.75 13.52
CA THR A 243 -2.65 -11.61 12.81
C THR A 243 -4.06 -11.03 12.91
N PRO A 244 -4.84 -11.04 11.81
CA PRO A 244 -6.24 -10.66 11.89
C PRO A 244 -6.96 -11.55 12.91
N ASN A 245 -7.82 -10.95 13.73
CA ASN A 245 -8.69 -11.69 14.64
C ASN A 245 -10.14 -11.41 14.29
N VAL A 246 -10.71 -12.29 13.49
CA VAL A 246 -12.08 -12.17 12.95
C VAL A 246 -13.14 -12.25 14.06
N ASN A 247 -12.87 -12.98 15.15
CA ASN A 247 -13.77 -12.97 16.31
C ASN A 247 -13.82 -11.56 16.93
N ASN A 248 -12.65 -10.92 17.14
CA ASN A 248 -12.59 -9.56 17.68
C ASN A 248 -13.23 -8.53 16.73
N LEU A 249 -12.97 -8.64 15.43
CA LEU A 249 -13.56 -7.75 14.42
C LEU A 249 -15.10 -7.86 14.39
N SER A 250 -15.62 -9.09 14.38
CA SER A 250 -17.06 -9.35 14.46
C SER A 250 -17.66 -8.84 15.78
N GLU A 251 -16.96 -9.03 16.90
CA GLU A 251 -17.42 -8.57 18.20
C GLU A 251 -17.46 -7.04 18.28
N GLN A 252 -16.48 -6.35 17.72
CA GLN A 252 -16.48 -4.88 17.63
C GLN A 252 -17.59 -4.35 16.71
N ALA A 253 -17.83 -4.99 15.57
CA ALA A 253 -18.78 -4.50 14.56
C ALA A 253 -20.24 -4.89 14.83
N LEU A 254 -20.48 -6.07 15.42
CA LEU A 254 -21.81 -6.68 15.63
C LEU A 254 -22.09 -7.11 17.07
N GLY A 255 -21.11 -7.05 17.98
CA GLY A 255 -21.29 -7.48 19.37
C GLY A 255 -21.20 -8.99 19.60
N VAL A 256 -20.89 -9.81 18.59
CA VAL A 256 -20.78 -11.28 18.70
C VAL A 256 -19.53 -11.81 18.03
N ARG A 257 -19.01 -12.93 18.51
CA ARG A 257 -17.90 -13.65 17.87
C ARG A 257 -18.47 -14.66 16.86
N VAL A 258 -17.81 -14.80 15.71
CA VAL A 258 -18.25 -15.76 14.67
C VAL A 258 -18.13 -17.22 15.11
N SER A 259 -17.28 -17.50 16.10
CA SER A 259 -17.16 -18.83 16.71
C SER A 259 -18.30 -19.19 17.67
N SER A 260 -19.10 -18.21 18.10
CA SER A 260 -20.16 -18.37 19.10
C SER A 260 -21.35 -17.44 18.85
N VAL A 261 -21.75 -17.29 17.58
CA VAL A 261 -22.72 -16.28 17.12
C VAL A 261 -24.02 -16.30 17.93
N ILE A 262 -24.74 -17.43 17.96
CA ILE A 262 -26.04 -17.54 18.61
C ILE A 262 -25.94 -17.45 20.15
N PRO A 263 -25.00 -18.16 20.82
CA PRO A 263 -24.78 -17.98 22.26
C PRO A 263 -24.51 -16.53 22.65
N ASP A 264 -23.59 -15.84 21.95
CA ASP A 264 -23.25 -14.44 22.26
C ASP A 264 -24.45 -13.51 22.00
N ALA A 265 -25.17 -13.70 20.89
CA ALA A 265 -26.35 -12.90 20.55
C ALA A 265 -27.45 -13.00 21.61
N ARG A 266 -27.71 -14.21 22.12
CA ARG A 266 -28.71 -14.45 23.17
C ARG A 266 -28.25 -13.91 24.52
N GLN A 267 -27.01 -14.19 24.92
CA GLN A 267 -26.46 -13.69 26.17
C GLN A 267 -26.49 -12.15 26.25
N LYS A 268 -26.27 -11.48 25.12
CA LYS A 268 -26.26 -10.01 25.02
C LYS A 268 -27.62 -9.41 24.61
N ASN A 269 -28.70 -10.21 24.59
CA ASN A 269 -30.06 -9.79 24.21
C ASN A 269 -30.12 -9.02 22.87
N LEU A 270 -29.38 -9.50 21.87
CA LEU A 270 -29.29 -8.87 20.55
C LEU A 270 -30.40 -9.34 19.59
N CYS A 271 -30.98 -10.51 19.82
CA CYS A 271 -32.05 -11.08 18.99
C CYS A 271 -33.36 -10.30 19.18
N GLN A 272 -33.83 -9.60 18.15
CA GLN A 272 -35.17 -9.01 18.13
C GLN A 272 -36.21 -9.99 17.58
N VAL A 273 -35.79 -10.81 16.62
CA VAL A 273 -36.62 -11.84 16.01
C VAL A 273 -35.78 -13.10 15.85
N GLU A 274 -36.40 -14.25 16.09
CA GLU A 274 -35.72 -15.55 16.00
C GLU A 274 -36.44 -16.46 15.00
N PHE A 275 -35.64 -17.17 14.22
CA PHE A 275 -36.09 -18.24 13.33
C PHE A 275 -35.26 -19.50 13.55
N THR A 276 -35.86 -20.66 13.34
CA THR A 276 -35.12 -21.92 13.32
C THR A 276 -34.27 -22.01 12.06
N SER A 277 -34.84 -21.68 10.90
CA SER A 277 -34.15 -21.63 9.60
C SER A 277 -34.82 -20.59 8.71
N LEU A 278 -34.07 -20.02 7.77
CA LEU A 278 -34.57 -19.28 6.61
C LEU A 278 -34.09 -19.94 5.30
N ASP A 279 -33.84 -21.25 5.33
CA ASP A 279 -33.34 -22.06 4.21
C ASP A 279 -33.81 -23.54 4.25
N PRO A 280 -34.93 -23.86 3.57
CA PRO A 280 -36.08 -22.97 3.51
C PRO A 280 -36.65 -22.76 4.93
N GLY A 281 -37.38 -21.67 5.16
CA GLY A 281 -37.92 -21.37 6.49
C GLY A 281 -39.03 -22.32 6.97
N GLN A 282 -39.46 -22.17 8.22
CA GLN A 282 -40.62 -22.90 8.73
C GLN A 282 -41.91 -22.11 8.44
N PRO A 283 -42.89 -22.63 7.68
CA PRO A 283 -44.11 -21.89 7.33
C PRO A 283 -44.85 -21.27 8.52
N THR A 284 -44.87 -21.97 9.64
CA THR A 284 -45.52 -21.53 10.88
C THR A 284 -44.79 -20.34 11.53
N GLU A 285 -43.46 -20.33 11.52
CA GLU A 285 -42.65 -19.21 12.02
C GLU A 285 -42.79 -17.98 11.13
N LEU A 286 -42.72 -18.18 9.81
CA LEU A 286 -42.87 -17.10 8.82
C LEU A 286 -44.26 -16.47 8.89
N THR A 287 -45.31 -17.29 8.95
CA THR A 287 -46.71 -16.83 9.09
C THR A 287 -46.91 -16.04 10.38
N ARG A 288 -46.40 -16.55 11.51
CA ARG A 288 -46.49 -15.86 12.80
C ARG A 288 -45.78 -14.50 12.76
N PHE A 289 -44.62 -14.43 12.13
CA PHE A 289 -43.89 -13.18 11.97
C PHE A 289 -44.67 -12.17 11.13
N LEU A 290 -45.25 -12.58 9.99
CA LEU A 290 -46.08 -11.70 9.16
C LEU A 290 -47.27 -11.12 9.93
N ILE A 291 -47.98 -11.98 10.67
CA ILE A 291 -49.12 -11.56 11.51
C ILE A 291 -48.66 -10.57 12.59
N ALA A 292 -47.54 -10.85 13.27
CA ALA A 292 -46.96 -9.93 14.25
C ALA A 292 -46.52 -8.58 13.67
N ARG A 293 -46.38 -8.49 12.34
CA ARG A 293 -46.11 -7.25 11.59
C ARG A 293 -47.34 -6.66 10.92
N ASN A 294 -48.54 -7.12 11.28
CA ASN A 294 -49.82 -6.72 10.69
C ASN A 294 -49.88 -6.93 9.17
N VAL A 295 -49.21 -7.98 8.68
CA VAL A 295 -49.25 -8.39 7.27
C VAL A 295 -50.06 -9.67 7.16
N THR A 296 -51.11 -9.63 6.35
CA THR A 296 -51.90 -10.82 6.01
C THR A 296 -51.08 -11.69 5.04
N PRO A 297 -50.71 -12.92 5.41
CA PRO A 297 -49.94 -13.79 4.54
C PRO A 297 -50.72 -14.13 3.27
N VAL A 298 -50.07 -13.99 2.11
CA VAL A 298 -50.60 -14.46 0.83
C VAL A 298 -49.95 -15.79 0.48
N GLY A 299 -50.76 -16.85 0.36
CA GLY A 299 -50.26 -18.22 0.15
C GLY A 299 -49.76 -18.88 1.44
N ASN A 300 -49.46 -20.18 1.35
CA ASN A 300 -49.02 -21.00 2.49
C ASN A 300 -47.72 -21.77 2.22
N ASP A 301 -47.17 -21.69 1.01
CA ASP A 301 -45.89 -22.30 0.69
C ASP A 301 -44.73 -21.46 1.26
N THR A 302 -43.67 -22.16 1.68
CA THR A 302 -42.52 -21.54 2.36
C THR A 302 -41.85 -20.44 1.53
N ASN A 303 -41.75 -20.62 0.21
CA ASN A 303 -41.02 -19.68 -0.64
C ASN A 303 -41.79 -18.37 -0.82
N THR A 304 -43.11 -18.45 -1.01
CA THR A 304 -43.98 -17.29 -1.09
C THR A 304 -44.03 -16.53 0.24
N LEU A 305 -44.09 -17.25 1.37
CA LEU A 305 -44.02 -16.64 2.69
C LEU A 305 -42.67 -15.97 2.94
N LEU A 306 -41.55 -16.64 2.61
CA LEU A 306 -40.21 -16.09 2.81
C LEU A 306 -40.01 -14.78 2.03
N ARG A 307 -40.49 -14.71 0.78
CA ARG A 307 -40.42 -13.47 -0.03
C ARG A 307 -41.19 -12.30 0.60
N GLN A 308 -42.26 -12.57 1.34
CA GLN A 308 -43.01 -11.55 2.08
C GLN A 308 -42.29 -11.13 3.37
N VAL A 309 -41.61 -12.08 4.04
CA VAL A 309 -40.89 -11.84 5.29
C VAL A 309 -39.64 -10.99 5.07
N LEU A 310 -38.84 -11.29 4.04
CA LEU A 310 -37.51 -10.70 3.87
C LEU A 310 -37.49 -9.15 3.87
N PRO A 311 -38.33 -8.43 3.10
CA PRO A 311 -38.32 -6.96 3.11
C PRO A 311 -38.55 -6.36 4.50
N LEU A 312 -39.36 -7.04 5.33
CA LEU A 312 -39.73 -6.63 6.69
C LEU A 312 -38.61 -6.87 7.72
N LEU A 313 -37.53 -7.56 7.33
CA LEU A 313 -36.33 -7.74 8.15
C LEU A 313 -35.39 -6.53 8.14
N SER A 314 -35.61 -5.57 7.25
CA SER A 314 -34.83 -4.33 7.20
C SER A 314 -34.87 -3.60 8.55
N GLY A 315 -33.71 -3.13 9.02
CA GLY A 315 -33.54 -2.49 10.32
C GLY A 315 -33.64 -3.42 11.54
N LEU A 316 -33.84 -4.72 11.35
CA LEU A 316 -33.96 -5.68 12.46
C LEU A 316 -32.66 -6.43 12.74
N ARG A 317 -32.55 -6.91 13.99
CA ARG A 317 -31.57 -7.89 14.44
C ARG A 317 -32.20 -9.29 14.46
N VAL A 318 -31.82 -10.11 13.48
CA VAL A 318 -32.42 -11.41 13.18
C VAL A 318 -31.47 -12.51 13.62
N CYS A 319 -31.92 -13.39 14.53
CA CYS A 319 -31.20 -14.59 14.91
C CYS A 319 -31.78 -15.81 14.19
N VAL A 320 -30.92 -16.60 13.55
CA VAL A 320 -31.32 -17.80 12.82
C VAL A 320 -30.45 -18.96 13.30
N GLN A 321 -31.08 -19.98 13.89
CA GLN A 321 -30.34 -21.12 14.45
C GLN A 321 -29.62 -21.93 13.36
N GLY A 322 -30.30 -22.16 12.24
CA GLY A 322 -29.78 -22.85 11.06
C GLY A 322 -29.26 -21.89 9.98
N ASN A 323 -29.57 -22.20 8.73
CA ASN A 323 -29.08 -21.49 7.55
C ASN A 323 -30.02 -20.36 7.12
N VAL A 324 -29.49 -19.43 6.32
CA VAL A 324 -30.24 -18.35 5.67
C VAL A 324 -29.97 -18.38 4.18
N THR A 325 -31.05 -18.44 3.37
CA THR A 325 -30.98 -18.24 1.93
C THR A 325 -31.78 -17.01 1.54
N LEU A 326 -31.11 -16.01 0.98
CA LEU A 326 -31.78 -14.90 0.31
C LEU A 326 -32.11 -15.29 -1.13
N PRO A 327 -33.40 -15.37 -1.53
CA PRO A 327 -33.79 -15.57 -2.91
C PRO A 327 -33.37 -14.39 -3.80
N GLY A 328 -33.25 -14.64 -5.11
CA GLY A 328 -32.97 -13.60 -6.09
C GLY A 328 -34.01 -12.47 -6.06
N GLY A 329 -33.54 -11.24 -6.23
CA GLY A 329 -34.34 -10.02 -6.12
C GLY A 329 -34.51 -9.48 -4.70
N THR A 330 -33.86 -10.09 -3.70
CA THR A 330 -33.94 -9.62 -2.31
C THR A 330 -33.29 -8.24 -2.17
N THR A 331 -33.97 -7.31 -1.50
CA THR A 331 -33.41 -6.02 -1.08
C THR A 331 -33.55 -5.88 0.43
N LEU A 332 -32.45 -5.56 1.11
CA LEU A 332 -32.43 -5.36 2.56
C LEU A 332 -31.62 -4.12 2.92
N ASN A 333 -32.14 -3.35 3.88
CA ASN A 333 -31.49 -2.15 4.40
C ASN A 333 -31.31 -2.26 5.91
N SER A 334 -30.09 -2.04 6.39
CA SER A 334 -29.76 -1.97 7.83
C SER A 334 -30.12 -3.21 8.65
N ALA A 335 -30.31 -4.37 8.00
CA ALA A 335 -30.57 -5.63 8.69
C ALA A 335 -29.28 -6.20 9.29
N THR A 336 -29.37 -6.80 10.47
CA THR A 336 -28.26 -7.54 11.09
C THR A 336 -28.66 -8.99 11.30
N PHE A 337 -27.88 -9.93 10.74
CA PHE A 337 -28.10 -11.36 10.87
C PHE A 337 -27.06 -12.01 11.79
N TYR A 338 -27.55 -12.79 12.74
CA TYR A 338 -26.77 -13.71 13.57
C TYR A 338 -27.17 -15.13 13.17
N VAL A 339 -26.28 -15.83 12.47
CA VAL A 339 -26.58 -17.10 11.80
C VAL A 339 -25.75 -18.23 12.41
N GLY A 340 -26.40 -19.25 12.95
CA GLY A 340 -25.74 -20.45 13.47
C GLY A 340 -25.23 -21.40 12.37
N GLY A 341 -25.82 -21.31 11.18
CA GLY A 341 -25.40 -22.04 9.98
C GLY A 341 -24.72 -21.15 8.92
N THR A 342 -24.99 -21.44 7.66
CA THR A 342 -24.50 -20.69 6.50
C THR A 342 -25.42 -19.53 6.14
N PHE A 343 -24.86 -18.47 5.56
CA PHE A 343 -25.64 -17.41 4.91
C PHE A 343 -25.31 -17.39 3.43
N GLN A 344 -26.34 -17.50 2.59
CA GLN A 344 -26.17 -17.58 1.15
C GLN A 344 -27.18 -16.72 0.39
N VAL A 345 -26.73 -16.23 -0.77
CA VAL A 345 -27.57 -15.55 -1.74
C VAL A 345 -27.78 -16.46 -2.94
N ASN A 346 -29.03 -16.79 -3.23
CA ASN A 346 -29.44 -17.61 -4.37
C ASN A 346 -30.07 -16.72 -5.46
N GLY A 347 -29.22 -16.13 -6.30
CA GLY A 347 -29.60 -15.09 -7.26
C GLY A 347 -28.97 -13.75 -6.88
N SER A 348 -29.51 -12.65 -7.40
CA SER A 348 -29.03 -11.30 -7.07
C SER A 348 -29.66 -10.78 -5.78
N ALA A 349 -28.89 -10.07 -4.95
CA ALA A 349 -29.44 -9.36 -3.78
C ALA A 349 -28.77 -7.98 -3.63
N ASN A 350 -29.57 -6.98 -3.26
CA ASN A 350 -29.09 -5.63 -2.96
C ASN A 350 -29.12 -5.39 -1.45
N LEU A 351 -27.95 -5.20 -0.86
CA LEU A 351 -27.74 -5.12 0.58
C LEU A 351 -27.06 -3.78 0.92
N GLN A 352 -27.76 -2.94 1.68
CA GLN A 352 -27.23 -1.67 2.14
C GLN A 352 -27.18 -1.65 3.68
N ASP A 353 -26.02 -1.31 4.24
CA ASP A 353 -25.77 -1.30 5.68
C ASP A 353 -26.12 -2.64 6.37
N VAL A 354 -26.07 -3.75 5.63
CA VAL A 354 -26.39 -5.08 6.14
C VAL A 354 -25.18 -5.66 6.83
N LYS A 355 -25.40 -6.27 8.00
CA LYS A 355 -24.36 -6.92 8.79
C LYS A 355 -24.69 -8.40 8.97
N VAL A 356 -23.70 -9.27 8.82
CA VAL A 356 -23.87 -10.72 8.98
C VAL A 356 -22.72 -11.26 9.80
N ALA A 357 -23.03 -12.00 10.87
CA ALA A 357 -22.11 -12.94 11.52
C ALA A 357 -22.65 -14.35 11.31
N ALA A 358 -21.86 -15.23 10.71
CA ALA A 358 -22.23 -16.62 10.44
C ALA A 358 -21.22 -17.60 11.03
N GLN A 359 -21.70 -18.60 11.77
CA GLN A 359 -20.85 -19.65 12.32
C GLN A 359 -20.48 -20.71 11.26
N GLY A 360 -21.32 -20.90 10.23
CA GLY A 360 -21.00 -21.63 9.00
C GLY A 360 -20.17 -20.79 8.04
N GLY A 361 -20.32 -20.99 6.72
CA GLY A 361 -19.68 -20.18 5.67
C GLY A 361 -20.60 -19.13 5.05
N LEU A 362 -20.06 -18.32 4.14
CA LEU A 362 -20.79 -17.31 3.38
C LEU A 362 -20.70 -17.56 1.87
N ASN A 363 -21.85 -17.61 1.20
CA ASN A 363 -21.93 -17.71 -0.27
C ASN A 363 -22.58 -16.44 -0.82
N LEU A 364 -21.76 -15.49 -1.27
CA LEU A 364 -22.13 -14.12 -1.59
C LEU A 364 -22.13 -13.87 -3.12
N GLY A 365 -22.56 -14.86 -3.90
CA GLY A 365 -22.36 -14.94 -5.35
C GLY A 365 -22.64 -13.65 -6.13
N ASP A 366 -23.88 -13.17 -6.11
CA ASP A 366 -24.36 -12.02 -6.90
C ASP A 366 -24.90 -10.92 -5.96
N VAL A 367 -24.12 -10.65 -4.91
CA VAL A 367 -24.46 -9.62 -3.92
C VAL A 367 -23.99 -8.25 -4.39
N GLN A 368 -24.89 -7.26 -4.32
CA GLN A 368 -24.58 -5.84 -4.48
C GLN A 368 -24.59 -5.22 -3.09
N ALA A 369 -23.41 -5.05 -2.50
CA ALA A 369 -23.24 -4.67 -1.10
C ALA A 369 -22.66 -3.25 -0.96
N THR A 370 -23.35 -2.39 -0.23
CA THR A 370 -22.85 -1.04 0.14
C THR A 370 -22.81 -0.90 1.65
N ASN A 371 -21.67 -0.44 2.18
CA ASN A 371 -21.41 -0.27 3.62
C ASN A 371 -21.79 -1.50 4.46
N SER A 372 -21.63 -2.70 3.89
CA SER A 372 -22.12 -3.95 4.48
C SER A 372 -20.96 -4.79 5.00
N LYS A 373 -21.17 -5.47 6.13
CA LYS A 373 -20.12 -6.19 6.85
C LYS A 373 -20.47 -7.67 7.01
N PHE A 374 -19.60 -8.56 6.57
CA PHE A 374 -19.82 -9.99 6.58
C PHE A 374 -18.67 -10.71 7.28
N PHE A 375 -18.97 -11.34 8.41
CA PHE A 375 -18.01 -12.06 9.24
C PHE A 375 -18.41 -13.53 9.30
N THR A 376 -17.42 -14.42 9.20
CA THR A 376 -17.69 -15.86 9.23
C THR A 376 -16.57 -16.68 9.84
N ASN A 377 -16.96 -17.80 10.45
CA ASN A 377 -16.02 -18.83 10.92
C ASN A 377 -15.64 -19.82 9.80
N GLY A 378 -16.49 -19.97 8.77
CA GLY A 378 -16.22 -20.80 7.60
C GLY A 378 -15.54 -20.05 6.46
N ASN A 379 -15.62 -20.59 5.23
CA ASN A 379 -15.10 -19.94 4.03
C ASN A 379 -16.06 -18.87 3.47
N ILE A 380 -15.50 -17.90 2.75
CA ILE A 380 -16.28 -16.96 1.92
C ILE A 380 -16.06 -17.28 0.44
N ASN A 381 -17.17 -17.55 -0.25
CA ASN A 381 -17.23 -17.78 -1.68
C ASN A 381 -18.01 -16.67 -2.37
N LEU A 382 -17.44 -16.14 -3.45
CA LEU A 382 -18.00 -15.09 -4.29
C LEU A 382 -18.01 -15.56 -5.74
N ASN A 383 -18.89 -15.01 -6.58
CA ASN A 383 -18.76 -15.14 -8.03
C ASN A 383 -18.43 -13.76 -8.63
N ASN A 384 -18.29 -13.70 -9.96
CA ASN A 384 -17.83 -12.51 -10.67
C ASN A 384 -18.86 -11.37 -10.78
N LYS A 385 -20.08 -11.58 -10.29
CA LYS A 385 -21.13 -10.57 -10.27
C LYS A 385 -21.18 -9.80 -8.95
N ALA A 386 -20.65 -10.35 -7.85
CA ALA A 386 -20.60 -9.65 -6.57
C ALA A 386 -19.87 -8.31 -6.67
N LEU A 387 -20.49 -7.25 -6.16
CA LEU A 387 -19.94 -5.90 -6.08
C LEU A 387 -19.99 -5.40 -4.64
N PHE A 388 -18.87 -4.87 -4.16
CA PHE A 388 -18.78 -4.19 -2.86
C PHE A 388 -18.40 -2.73 -3.03
N GLN A 389 -19.01 -1.86 -2.23
CA GLN A 389 -18.74 -0.42 -2.24
C GLN A 389 -18.72 0.15 -0.82
N GLY A 390 -18.01 1.26 -0.65
CA GLY A 390 -17.99 2.01 0.58
C GLY A 390 -17.23 1.30 1.70
N ASP A 391 -17.67 1.51 2.93
CA ASP A 391 -17.04 0.95 4.14
C ASP A 391 -17.50 -0.49 4.37
N SER A 392 -17.39 -1.31 3.33
CA SER A 392 -17.76 -2.73 3.34
C SER A 392 -16.59 -3.59 3.79
N THR A 393 -16.91 -4.71 4.45
CA THR A 393 -15.90 -5.65 4.97
C THR A 393 -16.36 -7.08 4.77
N ILE A 394 -15.46 -7.94 4.29
CA ILE A 394 -15.63 -9.39 4.33
C ILE A 394 -14.49 -10.01 5.14
N ALA A 395 -14.82 -10.87 6.09
CA ALA A 395 -13.86 -11.41 7.05
C ALA A 395 -14.11 -12.88 7.37
N SER A 396 -13.07 -13.71 7.28
CA SER A 396 -13.14 -15.18 7.39
C SER A 396 -12.08 -15.74 8.34
N ILE A 397 -12.45 -16.65 9.25
CA ILE A 397 -11.45 -17.41 10.01
C ILE A 397 -10.70 -18.40 9.10
N GLN A 398 -11.36 -18.99 8.12
CA GLN A 398 -10.74 -19.95 7.20
C GLN A 398 -10.10 -19.21 6.02
N ALA A 399 -10.66 -19.36 4.82
CA ALA A 399 -10.14 -18.74 3.62
C ALA A 399 -11.19 -17.88 2.90
N ILE A 400 -10.73 -17.05 1.98
CA ILE A 400 -11.57 -16.25 1.07
C ILE A 400 -11.15 -16.54 -0.37
N THR A 401 -12.13 -16.89 -1.21
CA THR A 401 -11.97 -16.85 -2.68
C THR A 401 -12.76 -15.68 -3.24
N PHE A 402 -12.06 -14.59 -3.55
CA PHE A 402 -12.64 -13.36 -4.06
C PHE A 402 -12.66 -13.37 -5.60
N ASN A 403 -13.85 -13.62 -6.16
CA ASN A 403 -14.10 -13.52 -7.60
C ASN A 403 -14.81 -12.21 -8.01
N GLY A 404 -15.25 -11.40 -7.05
CA GLY A 404 -16.10 -10.22 -7.26
C GLY A 404 -15.35 -8.96 -7.73
N ARG A 405 -15.99 -7.81 -7.53
CA ARG A 405 -15.48 -6.47 -7.81
C ARG A 405 -15.63 -5.57 -6.58
N ALA A 406 -14.81 -4.54 -6.48
CA ALA A 406 -14.96 -3.53 -5.44
C ALA A 406 -14.66 -2.13 -5.99
N ASN A 407 -15.57 -1.18 -5.71
CA ASN A 407 -15.43 0.21 -6.10
C ASN A 407 -15.26 1.10 -4.88
N LEU A 408 -14.53 2.20 -5.05
CA LEU A 408 -14.46 3.26 -4.07
C LEU A 408 -15.82 3.96 -3.93
N LEU A 409 -16.22 4.29 -2.70
CA LEU A 409 -17.35 5.19 -2.44
C LEU A 409 -17.00 6.06 -1.22
N ASN A 410 -17.14 7.38 -1.31
CA ASN A 410 -16.83 8.31 -0.23
C ASN A 410 -15.42 8.13 0.38
N ASN A 411 -14.42 7.90 -0.48
CA ASN A 411 -13.05 7.57 -0.08
C ASN A 411 -12.93 6.31 0.81
N ARG A 412 -13.91 5.39 0.73
CA ARG A 412 -13.89 4.10 1.43
C ARG A 412 -13.76 2.94 0.45
N ALA A 413 -12.91 1.99 0.78
CA ALA A 413 -12.63 0.79 -0.01
C ALA A 413 -12.99 -0.48 0.76
N LEU A 414 -13.17 -1.59 0.02
CA LEU A 414 -13.48 -2.89 0.61
C LEU A 414 -12.31 -3.41 1.46
N ALA A 415 -12.57 -3.87 2.69
CA ALA A 415 -11.64 -4.70 3.44
C ALA A 415 -11.91 -6.19 3.22
N ILE A 416 -10.86 -6.95 2.88
CA ILE A 416 -10.87 -8.40 2.69
C ILE A 416 -9.91 -9.00 3.72
N ILE A 417 -10.45 -9.67 4.73
CA ILE A 417 -9.69 -10.10 5.91
C ILE A 417 -9.81 -11.62 6.10
N SER A 418 -8.71 -12.33 6.25
CA SER A 418 -8.70 -13.79 6.42
C SER A 418 -7.67 -14.20 7.48
N GLN A 419 -8.02 -15.08 8.42
CA GLN A 419 -6.97 -15.67 9.28
C GLN A 419 -6.19 -16.77 8.55
N GLY A 420 -6.78 -17.42 7.54
CA GLY A 420 -6.09 -18.27 6.59
C GLY A 420 -5.73 -17.51 5.32
N ASP A 421 -5.98 -18.14 4.17
CA ASP A 421 -5.53 -17.66 2.87
C ASP A 421 -6.56 -16.74 2.18
N ILE A 422 -6.06 -15.90 1.27
CA ILE A 422 -6.88 -15.11 0.34
C ILE A 422 -6.47 -15.47 -1.09
N THR A 423 -7.44 -15.89 -1.90
CA THR A 423 -7.28 -16.03 -3.34
C THR A 423 -8.11 -14.98 -4.05
N PHE A 424 -7.45 -14.07 -4.76
CA PHE A 424 -8.05 -13.01 -5.55
C PHE A 424 -8.01 -13.36 -7.03
N ASN A 425 -9.19 -13.58 -7.62
CA ASN A 425 -9.39 -13.88 -9.03
C ASN A 425 -10.06 -12.71 -9.79
N GLY A 426 -10.15 -11.52 -9.18
CA GLY A 426 -10.78 -10.34 -9.79
C GLY A 426 -10.14 -9.95 -11.12
N ARG A 427 -10.92 -9.37 -12.04
CA ARG A 427 -10.56 -9.12 -13.45
C ARG A 427 -10.37 -7.64 -13.85
N ALA A 428 -10.50 -6.69 -12.91
CA ALA A 428 -10.45 -5.26 -13.22
C ALA A 428 -9.99 -4.43 -12.00
N ASP A 429 -9.82 -3.12 -12.22
CA ASP A 429 -9.53 -2.10 -11.21
C ASP A 429 -10.40 -2.31 -9.96
N THR A 430 -9.79 -2.86 -8.91
CA THR A 430 -10.47 -3.19 -7.66
C THR A 430 -9.90 -2.32 -6.55
N HIS A 431 -10.78 -1.53 -5.91
CA HIS A 431 -10.44 -0.75 -4.73
C HIS A 431 -10.63 -1.60 -3.48
N ALA A 432 -9.55 -2.18 -2.97
CA ALA A 432 -9.62 -3.04 -1.80
C ALA A 432 -8.32 -3.08 -1.00
N PHE A 433 -8.45 -3.53 0.24
CA PHE A 433 -7.38 -3.78 1.18
C PHE A 433 -7.44 -5.24 1.61
N MET A 434 -6.30 -5.93 1.63
CA MET A 434 -6.23 -7.35 2.03
C MET A 434 -5.39 -7.55 3.27
N TRP A 435 -5.90 -8.33 4.22
CA TRP A 435 -5.21 -8.73 5.44
C TRP A 435 -5.33 -10.24 5.66
N ALA A 436 -4.26 -10.99 5.42
CA ALA A 436 -4.25 -12.45 5.52
C ALA A 436 -3.28 -12.94 6.59
N GLY A 437 -3.72 -13.83 7.49
CA GLY A 437 -2.82 -14.62 8.32
C GLY A 437 -1.94 -15.57 7.49
N GLY A 438 -2.54 -16.17 6.47
CA GLY A 438 -1.90 -17.06 5.49
C GLY A 438 -1.42 -16.35 4.23
N GLN A 439 -1.43 -17.09 3.12
CA GLN A 439 -0.96 -16.64 1.80
C GLN A 439 -1.97 -15.73 1.10
N ILE A 440 -1.47 -14.85 0.23
CA ILE A 440 -2.30 -14.08 -0.70
C ILE A 440 -1.91 -14.44 -2.13
N THR A 441 -2.87 -14.90 -2.92
CA THR A 441 -2.69 -15.25 -4.32
C THR A 441 -3.50 -14.33 -5.21
N PHE A 442 -2.85 -13.65 -6.16
CA PHE A 442 -3.48 -12.87 -7.21
C PHE A 442 -3.47 -13.64 -8.53
N ASN A 443 -4.60 -14.23 -8.96
CA ASN A 443 -4.69 -15.00 -10.22
C ASN A 443 -5.20 -14.18 -11.42
N GLY A 444 -5.50 -12.89 -11.23
CA GLY A 444 -5.99 -12.00 -12.27
C GLY A 444 -4.89 -11.17 -12.94
N THR A 445 -5.19 -10.65 -14.13
CA THR A 445 -4.46 -9.55 -14.76
C THR A 445 -5.28 -8.26 -14.58
N GLY A 446 -4.61 -7.11 -14.38
CA GLY A 446 -5.28 -5.82 -14.15
C GLY A 446 -4.63 -4.98 -13.05
N THR A 447 -5.32 -3.91 -12.63
CA THR A 447 -4.86 -3.02 -11.55
C THR A 447 -5.55 -3.37 -10.24
N PHE A 448 -4.78 -3.46 -9.18
CA PHE A 448 -5.28 -3.50 -7.81
C PHE A 448 -4.95 -2.18 -7.11
N ILE A 449 -5.98 -1.49 -6.63
CA ILE A 449 -5.86 -0.15 -6.05
C ILE A 449 -6.04 -0.28 -4.55
N GLY A 450 -4.92 -0.16 -3.84
CA GLY A 450 -4.80 -0.46 -2.42
C GLY A 450 -3.57 -1.33 -2.16
N GLY A 451 -3.68 -2.22 -1.18
CA GLY A 451 -2.53 -2.95 -0.66
C GLY A 451 -2.93 -4.21 0.07
N ALA A 452 -1.94 -5.09 0.20
CA ALA A 452 -2.12 -6.44 0.68
C ALA A 452 -1.05 -6.78 1.70
N VAL A 453 -1.50 -7.36 2.81
CA VAL A 453 -0.69 -7.58 3.99
C VAL A 453 -0.84 -9.05 4.40
N SER A 454 0.28 -9.79 4.41
CA SER A 454 0.32 -11.22 4.78
C SER A 454 1.27 -11.47 5.94
N ILE A 455 0.81 -12.16 6.99
CA ILE A 455 1.55 -12.27 8.26
C ILE A 455 2.76 -13.20 8.19
N GLY A 456 2.56 -14.42 7.69
CA GLY A 456 3.64 -15.39 7.50
C GLY A 456 3.60 -16.06 6.14
N GLY A 457 2.58 -15.73 5.34
CA GLY A 457 2.35 -16.31 4.04
C GLY A 457 3.13 -15.61 2.93
N THR A 458 3.26 -16.32 1.81
CA THR A 458 3.75 -15.74 0.58
C THR A 458 2.65 -14.89 -0.07
N ILE A 459 3.00 -13.70 -0.54
CA ILE A 459 2.16 -12.98 -1.50
C ILE A 459 2.67 -13.31 -2.90
N ARG A 460 1.79 -13.78 -3.78
CA ARG A 460 2.16 -14.17 -5.16
C ARG A 460 1.18 -13.66 -6.20
N ASN A 461 1.65 -13.29 -7.38
CA ASN A 461 0.80 -13.27 -8.57
C ASN A 461 0.92 -14.61 -9.33
N GLY A 462 -0.20 -15.04 -9.89
CA GLY A 462 -0.44 -16.36 -10.49
C GLY A 462 -0.11 -16.42 -11.98
N GLY A 463 0.28 -15.31 -12.61
CA GLY A 463 0.59 -15.22 -14.04
C GLY A 463 0.15 -13.88 -14.64
N GLY A 464 0.87 -13.41 -15.67
CA GLY A 464 0.58 -12.17 -16.40
C GLY A 464 1.02 -10.88 -15.69
N GLN A 465 0.98 -9.76 -16.42
CA GLN A 465 1.34 -8.44 -15.90
C GLN A 465 0.23 -7.91 -14.97
N PHE A 466 0.61 -7.49 -13.77
CA PHE A 466 -0.29 -6.98 -12.74
C PHE A 466 0.15 -5.60 -12.26
N SER A 467 -0.76 -4.66 -12.05
CA SER A 467 -0.42 -3.33 -11.52
C SER A 467 -0.93 -3.16 -10.10
N ILE A 468 -0.12 -2.54 -9.24
CA ILE A 468 -0.49 -2.16 -7.88
C ILE A 468 -0.42 -0.64 -7.78
N ARG A 469 -1.54 -0.01 -7.46
CA ARG A 469 -1.61 1.44 -7.25
C ARG A 469 -1.90 1.77 -5.80
N ASN A 470 -1.18 2.75 -5.28
CA ASN A 470 -1.40 3.30 -3.95
C ASN A 470 -2.85 3.78 -3.79
N SER A 471 -3.40 3.64 -2.59
CA SER A 471 -4.71 4.17 -2.24
C SER A 471 -4.65 4.93 -0.92
N ASN A 472 -5.19 6.14 -0.91
CA ASN A 472 -5.48 6.92 0.29
C ASN A 472 -6.91 6.68 0.82
N ALA A 473 -7.60 5.67 0.29
CA ALA A 473 -8.89 5.26 0.81
C ALA A 473 -8.76 4.73 2.24
N GLU A 474 -9.89 4.67 2.93
CA GLU A 474 -9.94 4.15 4.28
C GLU A 474 -10.93 2.98 4.41
N ASN A 475 -10.77 2.17 5.44
CA ASN A 475 -11.80 1.25 5.92
C ASN A 475 -11.79 1.23 7.46
N SER A 476 -12.98 1.26 8.07
CA SER A 476 -13.11 1.37 9.54
C SER A 476 -12.72 0.09 10.28
N ASP A 477 -12.73 -1.07 9.63
CA ASP A 477 -12.44 -2.37 10.25
C ASP A 477 -10.96 -2.78 10.12
N LEU A 478 -10.13 -1.93 9.49
CA LEU A 478 -8.69 -2.17 9.38
C LEU A 478 -7.93 -1.37 10.45
N PRO A 479 -6.77 -1.88 10.92
CA PRO A 479 -5.88 -1.11 11.78
C PRO A 479 -5.59 0.27 11.18
N GLN A 480 -5.87 1.29 11.97
CA GLN A 480 -5.59 2.68 11.65
C GLN A 480 -4.38 3.13 12.46
N ILE A 481 -3.49 3.87 11.81
CA ILE A 481 -2.45 4.64 12.50
C ILE A 481 -2.80 6.10 12.25
N GLU A 482 -2.83 6.89 13.30
CA GLU A 482 -2.80 8.34 13.16
C GLU A 482 -1.40 8.67 12.67
N THR A 483 -1.28 9.09 11.40
CA THR A 483 -0.02 9.67 10.96
C THR A 483 0.20 10.94 11.78
N ASP A 484 1.44 11.18 12.20
CA ASP A 484 1.79 12.43 12.88
C ASP A 484 1.47 13.57 11.92
N GLY A 485 0.29 14.17 12.08
CA GLY A 485 -0.07 15.42 11.47
C GLY A 485 0.94 16.46 11.94
N GLY A 486 1.39 17.28 11.02
CA GLY A 486 2.48 18.18 11.35
C GLY A 486 2.84 19.14 10.23
N PRO A 487 3.59 20.19 10.61
CA PRO A 487 4.11 21.16 9.66
C PRO A 487 5.08 20.49 8.67
N ALA A 488 4.77 20.60 7.38
CA ALA A 488 5.59 20.10 6.30
C ALA A 488 6.16 21.28 5.47
N PRO A 489 7.48 21.36 5.29
CA PRO A 489 8.08 22.39 4.45
C PRO A 489 7.85 22.07 2.97
N ARG A 490 7.20 22.99 2.26
CA ARG A 490 6.99 22.97 0.81
C ARG A 490 7.81 24.08 0.17
N VAL A 491 8.70 23.70 -0.76
CA VAL A 491 9.47 24.67 -1.56
C VAL A 491 8.53 25.39 -2.52
N THR A 492 8.40 26.71 -2.35
CA THR A 492 7.60 27.58 -3.22
C THR A 492 8.43 28.20 -4.33
N PHE A 493 9.76 28.31 -4.12
CA PHE A 493 10.70 28.87 -5.08
C PHE A 493 12.09 28.26 -4.87
N ARG A 494 12.84 28.00 -5.96
CA ARG A 494 14.21 27.46 -5.92
C ARG A 494 15.03 28.07 -7.06
N ARG A 495 16.25 28.52 -6.78
CA ARG A 495 17.19 29.09 -7.76
C ARG A 495 18.62 28.61 -7.52
#